data_AF-A0A7C1ZDY1-F1
#
_entry.id   AF-A0A7C1ZDY1-F1
#
_cell.length_a   1.000
_cell.length_b   1.000
_cell.length_c   1.000
_cell.angle_alpha   90.00
_cell.angle_beta   90.00
_cell.angle_gamma   90.00
#
_symmetry.space_group_name_H-M   'P 1'
#
loop_
_entity.id
_entity.type
_entity.pdbx_description
1 polymer ?
#
loop_
_entity_poly.entity_id
_entity_poly.type
_entity_poly.pdbx_seq_one_letter_code
_entity_poly.pdbx_strand_id
1 'polypeptide(L)'
;KLPYRAMGPVTLAEYESRTERYDNQLKVLGYDITSKKTEEKMGLLRKHREEQYTILQDAVYKERGWSQKGCPTIETVKKLGIDFTDVIKLIKPHQ
;
A
#
# COMPACT_ATOMS: atom_id res chain seq x y z
N LYS A 1 -5.07 6.92 -0.73
CA LYS A 1 -5.33 5.45 -0.69
C LYS A 1 -4.87 4.86 -2.01
N LEU A 2 -4.16 3.74 -1.98
CA LEU A 2 -3.63 3.13 -3.20
C LEU A 2 -4.78 2.66 -4.14
N PRO A 3 -4.64 2.78 -5.47
CA PRO A 3 -5.66 2.30 -6.39
C PRO A 3 -5.92 0.80 -6.23
N TYR A 4 -7.20 0.40 -6.22
CA TYR A 4 -7.60 -1.00 -6.01
C TYR A 4 -6.91 -1.96 -6.99
N ARG A 5 -6.78 -1.60 -8.27
CA ARG A 5 -6.12 -2.43 -9.29
C ARG A 5 -4.64 -2.72 -9.00
N ALA A 6 -3.96 -1.88 -8.21
CA ALA A 6 -2.55 -2.10 -7.88
C ALA A 6 -2.34 -3.28 -6.90
N MET A 7 -3.37 -3.68 -6.16
CA MET A 7 -3.26 -4.67 -5.08
C MET A 7 -3.61 -6.10 -5.52
N GLY A 8 -4.13 -6.30 -6.72
CA GLY A 8 -4.47 -7.64 -7.18
C GLY A 8 -5.47 -7.68 -8.32
N PRO A 9 -5.97 -8.87 -8.66
CA PRO A 9 -7.02 -9.04 -9.68
C PRO A 9 -8.30 -8.33 -9.24
N VAL A 10 -8.84 -7.49 -10.11
CA VAL A 10 -10.05 -6.68 -9.89
C VAL A 10 -11.30 -7.50 -10.17
N THR A 11 -11.24 -8.38 -11.17
CA THR A 11 -12.35 -9.22 -11.59
C THR A 11 -12.06 -10.70 -11.33
N LEU A 12 -13.13 -11.49 -11.27
CA LEU A 12 -13.06 -12.95 -11.15
C LEU A 12 -12.19 -13.54 -12.28
N ALA A 13 -12.45 -13.15 -13.52
CA ALA A 13 -11.71 -13.62 -14.70
C ALA A 13 -10.21 -13.32 -14.62
N GLU A 14 -9.81 -12.16 -14.07
CA GLU A 14 -8.40 -11.83 -13.86
C GLU A 14 -7.75 -12.81 -12.85
N TYR A 15 -8.46 -13.19 -11.78
CA TYR A 15 -7.96 -14.21 -10.85
C TYR A 15 -7.87 -15.57 -11.54
N GLU A 16 -8.95 -16.00 -12.19
CA GLU A 16 -9.08 -17.32 -12.79
C GLU A 16 -8.03 -17.56 -13.89
N SER A 17 -7.71 -16.52 -14.67
CA SER A 17 -6.65 -16.56 -15.70
C SER A 17 -5.27 -16.91 -15.14
N ARG A 18 -5.06 -16.77 -13.83
CA ARG A 18 -3.79 -17.02 -13.14
C ARG A 18 -4.01 -17.75 -11.80
N THR A 19 -5.00 -18.64 -11.74
CA THR A 19 -5.40 -19.36 -10.52
C THR A 19 -4.22 -20.01 -9.83
N GLU A 20 -3.40 -20.78 -10.55
CA GLU A 20 -2.25 -21.49 -9.97
C GLU A 20 -1.29 -20.53 -9.26
N ARG A 21 -0.97 -19.38 -9.87
CA ARG A 21 -0.10 -18.36 -9.29
C ARG A 21 -0.67 -17.81 -7.98
N TYR A 22 -1.95 -17.46 -7.97
CA TYR A 22 -2.57 -16.83 -6.82
C TYR A 22 -2.86 -17.81 -5.68
N ASP A 23 -3.29 -19.03 -6.00
CA ASP A 23 -3.48 -20.12 -5.05
C ASP A 23 -2.15 -20.49 -4.39
N ASN A 24 -1.07 -20.63 -5.16
CA ASN A 24 0.26 -20.91 -4.62
C ASN A 24 0.75 -19.78 -3.70
N GLN A 25 0.51 -18.52 -4.07
CA GLN A 25 0.85 -17.40 -3.20
C GLN A 25 0.08 -17.45 -1.87
N LEU A 26 -1.24 -17.70 -1.90
CA LEU A 26 -2.04 -17.81 -0.69
C LEU A 26 -1.58 -18.96 0.22
N LYS A 27 -1.20 -20.10 -0.36
CA LYS A 27 -0.64 -21.24 0.39
C LYS A 27 0.71 -20.90 1.04
N VAL A 28 1.62 -20.23 0.32
CA VAL A 28 2.91 -19.77 0.89
C VAL A 28 2.71 -18.79 2.04
N LEU A 29 1.65 -17.98 1.97
CA LEU A 29 1.24 -17.08 3.05
C LEU A 29 0.53 -17.79 4.22
N GLY A 30 0.30 -19.10 4.13
CA GLY A 30 -0.32 -19.90 5.18
C GLY A 30 -1.85 -19.89 5.20
N TYR A 31 -2.51 -19.41 4.13
CA TYR A 31 -3.97 -19.47 4.04
C TYR A 31 -4.45 -20.85 3.57
N ASP A 32 -5.43 -21.43 4.28
CA ASP A 32 -6.21 -22.55 3.74
C ASP A 32 -7.29 -22.02 2.79
N ILE A 33 -7.22 -22.48 1.54
CA ILE A 33 -8.08 -22.04 0.43
C ILE A 33 -8.97 -23.17 -0.12
N THR A 34 -8.90 -24.37 0.45
CA THR A 34 -9.52 -25.59 -0.10
C THR A 34 -11.03 -25.49 -0.25
N SER A 35 -11.68 -24.79 0.69
CA SER A 35 -13.14 -24.59 0.72
C SER A 35 -13.58 -23.18 0.27
N LYS A 36 -12.66 -22.36 -0.25
CA LYS A 36 -12.91 -20.95 -0.54
C LYS A 36 -13.31 -20.72 -1.99
N LYS A 37 -14.29 -19.84 -2.20
CA LYS A 37 -14.66 -19.32 -3.53
C LYS A 37 -13.58 -18.37 -4.04
N THR A 38 -13.50 -18.22 -5.36
CA THR A 38 -12.52 -17.32 -6.02
C THR A 38 -12.57 -15.90 -5.47
N GLU A 39 -13.76 -15.35 -5.20
CA GLU A 39 -13.94 -14.01 -4.64
C GLU A 39 -13.36 -13.87 -3.23
N GLU A 40 -13.49 -14.92 -2.41
CA GLU A 40 -12.91 -14.94 -1.06
C GLU A 40 -11.38 -15.02 -1.14
N LYS A 41 -10.85 -15.84 -2.05
CA LYS A 41 -9.42 -15.93 -2.31
C LYS A 41 -8.85 -14.60 -2.82
N MET A 42 -9.56 -13.92 -3.72
CA MET A 42 -9.24 -12.56 -4.18
C MET A 42 -9.19 -11.58 -3.00
N GLY A 43 -10.19 -11.62 -2.11
CA GLY A 43 -10.25 -10.77 -0.92
C GLY A 43 -9.05 -10.98 0.01
N LEU A 44 -8.71 -12.23 0.33
CA LEU A 44 -7.55 -12.57 1.16
C LEU A 44 -6.24 -12.06 0.55
N LEU A 45 -6.04 -12.31 -0.74
CA LEU A 45 -4.83 -11.90 -1.45
C LEU A 45 -4.66 -10.37 -1.42
N ARG A 46 -5.75 -9.65 -1.67
CA ARG A 46 -5.75 -8.19 -1.67
C ARG A 46 -5.50 -7.62 -0.30
N LYS A 47 -6.21 -8.13 0.72
CA LYS A 47 -6.03 -7.70 2.12
C LYS A 47 -4.56 -7.83 2.52
N HIS A 48 -3.97 -8.99 2.28
CA HIS A 48 -2.56 -9.20 2.60
C HIS A 48 -1.64 -8.19 1.90
N ARG A 49 -1.83 -7.98 0.59
CA ARG A 49 -1.00 -7.04 -0.18
C ARG A 49 -1.18 -5.58 0.23
N GLU A 50 -2.40 -5.18 0.58
CA GLU A 50 -2.71 -3.85 1.11
C GLU A 50 -2.01 -3.61 2.46
N GLU A 51 -2.02 -4.62 3.33
CA GLU A 51 -1.31 -4.58 4.62
C GLU A 51 0.21 -4.45 4.40
N GLN A 52 0.79 -5.27 3.51
CA GLN A 52 2.23 -5.20 3.19
C GLN A 52 2.61 -3.85 2.59
N TYR A 53 1.78 -3.30 1.70
CA TYR A 53 2.01 -1.98 1.12
C TYR A 53 1.99 -0.89 2.20
N THR A 54 1.05 -0.95 3.15
CA THR A 54 0.95 0.01 4.24
C THR A 54 2.20 -0.02 5.12
N ILE A 55 2.67 -1.22 5.49
CA ILE A 55 3.92 -1.39 6.26
C ILE A 55 5.12 -0.77 5.52
N LEU A 56 5.26 -1.04 4.22
CA LEU A 56 6.31 -0.46 3.40
C LEU A 56 6.20 1.08 3.33
N GLN A 57 5.00 1.60 3.11
CA GLN A 57 4.73 3.03 3.04
C GLN A 57 5.11 3.73 4.34
N ASP A 58 4.72 3.19 5.49
CA ASP A 58 5.02 3.74 6.81
C ASP A 58 6.53 3.76 7.07
N ALA A 59 7.23 2.67 6.71
CA ALA A 59 8.68 2.59 6.81
C ALA A 59 9.35 3.66 5.92
N VAL A 60 8.92 3.80 4.66
CA VAL A 60 9.47 4.80 3.73
C VAL A 60 9.19 6.22 4.21
N TYR A 61 8.00 6.51 4.73
CA TYR A 61 7.68 7.82 5.27
C TYR A 61 8.56 8.17 6.46
N LYS A 62 8.75 7.22 7.38
CA LYS A 62 9.65 7.40 8.52
C LYS A 62 11.08 7.71 8.06
N GLU A 63 11.65 6.91 7.16
CA GLU A 63 13.02 7.10 6.67
C GLU A 63 13.21 8.42 5.92
N ARG A 64 12.17 8.89 5.22
CA ARG A 64 12.21 10.17 4.51
C ARG A 64 11.93 11.39 5.38
N GLY A 65 11.55 11.20 6.65
CA GLY A 65 11.08 12.29 7.52
C GLY A 65 9.75 12.89 7.05
N TRP A 66 8.83 12.05 6.60
CA TRP A 66 7.49 12.44 6.15
C TRP A 66 6.45 12.13 7.23
N SER A 67 5.39 12.92 7.26
CA SER A 67 4.21 12.66 8.09
C SER A 67 3.43 11.45 7.57
N GLN A 68 2.57 10.89 8.41
CA GLN A 68 1.66 9.79 8.04
C GLN A 68 0.65 10.18 6.94
N LYS A 69 0.52 11.47 6.65
CA LYS A 69 -0.30 11.99 5.54
C LYS A 69 0.47 12.00 4.20
N GLY A 70 1.72 11.54 4.18
CA GLY A 70 2.57 11.53 2.98
C GLY A 70 3.11 12.90 2.59
N CYS A 71 3.31 13.79 3.57
CA CYS A 71 3.87 15.11 3.36
C CYS A 71 5.24 15.21 4.07
N PRO A 72 6.29 15.77 3.45
CA PRO A 72 7.54 16.06 4.14
C PRO A 72 7.31 16.90 5.40
N THR A 73 8.02 16.58 6.50
CA THR A 73 7.93 17.40 7.69
C THR A 73 8.57 18.78 7.49
N ILE A 74 8.15 19.77 8.29
CA ILE A 74 8.79 21.10 8.32
C ILE A 74 10.30 20.98 8.59
N GLU A 75 10.72 20.05 9.45
CA GLU A 75 12.14 19.79 9.72
C GLU A 75 12.86 19.29 8.46
N THR A 76 12.26 18.33 7.74
CA THR A 76 12.82 17.79 6.51
C THR A 76 12.98 18.85 5.42
N VAL A 77 11.99 19.72 5.21
CA VAL A 77 12.10 20.77 4.17
C VAL A 77 13.15 21.82 4.52
N LYS A 78 13.32 22.16 5.80
CA LYS A 78 14.41 23.03 6.28
C LYS A 78 15.77 22.39 6.05
N LYS A 79 15.91 21.10 6.40
CA LYS A 79 17.16 20.34 6.16
C LYS A 79 17.53 20.29 4.67
N LEU A 80 16.53 20.27 3.79
CA LEU A 80 16.72 20.26 2.34
C LEU A 80 16.90 21.67 1.72
N GLY A 81 16.77 22.75 2.50
CA GLY A 81 16.92 24.12 2.01
C GLY A 81 15.80 24.58 1.07
N ILE A 82 14.60 24.01 1.20
CA ILE A 82 13.41 24.32 0.39
C ILE A 82 12.26 24.88 1.24
N ASP A 83 12.57 25.47 2.39
CA ASP A 83 11.64 26.04 3.36
C ASP A 83 11.13 27.44 2.98
N PHE A 84 10.90 27.68 1.69
CA PHE A 84 10.27 28.90 1.20
C PHE A 84 8.93 29.14 1.90
N THR A 85 8.57 30.41 2.13
CA THR A 85 7.34 30.79 2.86
C THR A 85 6.09 30.12 2.29
N ASP A 86 5.99 30.03 0.96
CA ASP A 86 4.85 29.40 0.28
C ASP A 86 4.82 27.88 0.49
N VAL A 87 5.98 27.22 0.48
CA VAL A 87 6.09 25.77 0.77
C VAL A 87 5.66 25.49 2.20
N ILE A 88 6.17 26.25 3.17
CA ILE A 88 5.79 26.08 4.58
C ILE A 88 4.28 26.30 4.77
N LYS A 89 3.71 27.34 4.16
CA LYS A 89 2.28 27.63 4.23
C LYS A 89 1.45 26.49 3.62
N LEU A 90 1.90 25.92 2.51
CA LEU A 90 1.24 24.81 1.81
C LEU A 90 1.25 23.51 2.63
N ILE A 91 2.39 23.16 3.24
CA ILE A 91 2.53 21.86 3.92
C ILE A 91 2.00 21.85 5.35
N LYS A 92 1.84 23.03 6.00
CA LYS A 92 1.41 23.16 7.40
C LYS A 92 0.09 22.43 7.74
N PRO A 93 -0.95 22.43 6.89
CA PRO A 93 -2.19 21.68 7.15
C PRO A 93 -2.02 20.14 7.07
N HIS A 94 -0.95 19.68 6.42
CA HIS A 94 -0.67 18.26 6.14
C HIS A 94 0.43 17.68 7.05
N GLN A 95 0.87 18.44 8.04
CA GLN A 95 1.71 17.92 9.13
C GLN A 95 0.90 16.99 10.04
#